data_AF-A0A7H0YEG7-F1
#
_entry.id   AF-A0A7H0YEG7-F1
#
_cell.length_a   1.000
_cell.length_b   1.000
_cell.length_c   1.000
_cell.angle_alpha   90.00
_cell.angle_beta   90.00
_cell.angle_gamma   90.00
#
_symmetry.space_group_name_H-M   'P 1'
#
loop_
_entity.id
_entity.type
_entity.pdbx_description
1 polymer ?
#
loop_
_entity_poly.entity_id
_entity_poly.type
_entity_poly.pdbx_seq_one_letter_code
_entity_poly.pdbx_strand_id
1 'polypeptide(L)'
;MTRNLQYVPYGYEPPIETHKGTMVYYDTFEQITARELELFAETGAALSFTKLVLYPLHEETVRRMWKQPVRSYYKRVDELGEWQREQALSAVVIESWEGKRKKYTPIEAAIRFLAEKYTTPIFLYMCPEMANLCASYASFGEWIRNVRLVLSSEPLELHPKLAQYRNRWNTVEEATNRDSKVDKAEHEL
;
A
#
# COMPACT_ATOMS: atom_id res chain seq x y z
N MET A 1 -6.76 28.79 -17.56
CA MET A 1 -5.99 27.73 -16.88
C MET A 1 -5.38 26.84 -17.96
N THR A 2 -4.05 26.90 -18.12
CA THR A 2 -3.33 26.29 -19.23
C THR A 2 -3.18 24.79 -18.97
N ARG A 3 -3.80 23.96 -19.81
CA ARG A 3 -3.56 22.50 -19.82
C ARG A 3 -2.12 22.26 -20.27
N ASN A 4 -1.25 21.81 -19.37
CA ASN A 4 0.04 21.25 -19.76
C ASN A 4 -0.20 19.91 -20.47
N LEU A 5 -0.39 19.96 -21.79
CA LEU A 5 -0.30 18.79 -22.66
C LEU A 5 1.18 18.39 -22.73
N GLN A 6 1.55 17.32 -22.03
CA GLN A 6 2.88 16.74 -22.14
C GLN A 6 2.91 15.89 -23.42
N TYR A 7 3.50 16.45 -24.48
CA TYR A 7 3.73 15.72 -25.73
C TYR A 7 4.83 14.68 -25.50
N VAL A 8 4.46 13.41 -25.49
CA VAL A 8 5.43 12.30 -25.53
C VAL A 8 5.70 11.92 -27.00
N PRO A 9 6.96 11.69 -27.39
CA PRO A 9 7.29 11.30 -28.76
C PRO A 9 6.67 9.96 -29.16
N TYR A 10 6.40 9.81 -30.46
CA TYR A 10 6.00 8.53 -31.04
C TYR A 10 7.11 7.50 -30.83
N GLY A 11 6.82 6.43 -30.08
CA GLY A 11 7.81 5.42 -29.64
C GLY A 11 8.22 5.49 -28.15
N TYR A 12 7.56 6.32 -27.33
CA TYR A 12 7.77 6.29 -25.87
C TYR A 12 7.21 5.00 -25.26
N GLU A 13 8.11 4.07 -24.93
CA GLU A 13 7.80 2.97 -24.02
C GLU A 13 7.86 3.52 -22.58
N PRO A 14 6.77 3.38 -21.79
CA PRO A 14 6.80 3.75 -20.39
C PRO A 14 7.95 3.02 -19.69
N PRO A 15 8.74 3.70 -18.83
CA PRO A 15 9.84 3.06 -18.13
C PRO A 15 9.33 1.84 -17.37
N ILE A 16 10.02 0.73 -17.59
CA ILE A 16 9.76 -0.57 -16.96
C ILE A 16 9.89 -0.37 -15.45
N GLU A 17 8.83 -0.71 -14.71
CA GLU A 17 8.79 -0.52 -13.26
C GLU A 17 9.62 -1.61 -12.57
N THR A 18 10.90 -1.32 -12.34
CA THR A 18 11.81 -2.22 -11.62
C THR A 18 11.62 -2.00 -10.11
N HIS A 19 10.65 -2.66 -9.48
CA HIS A 19 10.19 -2.33 -8.13
C HIS A 19 11.17 -2.69 -6.99
N LYS A 20 12.17 -1.84 -6.73
CA LYS A 20 13.06 -1.92 -5.55
C LYS A 20 12.70 -0.90 -4.46
N GLY A 21 11.41 -0.74 -4.17
CA GLY A 21 10.87 0.21 -3.18
C GLY A 21 10.50 -0.45 -1.85
N THR A 22 9.60 0.22 -1.12
CA THR A 22 8.98 -0.30 0.11
C THR A 22 7.49 -0.54 -0.10
N MET A 23 7.02 -1.74 0.24
CA MET A 23 5.59 -2.04 0.29
C MET A 23 5.07 -1.99 1.72
N VAL A 24 4.03 -1.21 1.95
CA VAL A 24 3.46 -0.90 3.25
C VAL A 24 2.02 -1.38 3.30
N TYR A 25 1.71 -2.37 4.13
CA TYR A 25 0.35 -2.79 4.41
C TYR A 25 -0.30 -1.77 5.36
N TYR A 26 -1.12 -0.88 4.80
CA TYR A 26 -1.84 0.14 5.53
C TYR A 26 -3.24 -0.37 5.90
N ASP A 27 -3.41 -0.80 7.14
CA ASP A 27 -4.67 -1.38 7.59
C ASP A 27 -4.91 -1.27 9.11
N THR A 28 -6.16 -1.50 9.51
CA THR A 28 -6.57 -1.71 10.88
C THR A 28 -6.06 -3.03 11.46
N PHE A 29 -5.85 -4.09 10.68
CA PHE A 29 -5.54 -5.44 11.18
C PHE A 29 -6.54 -5.95 12.23
N GLU A 30 -7.79 -5.49 12.19
CA GLU A 30 -8.80 -5.91 13.16
C GLU A 30 -9.24 -7.35 12.91
N GLN A 31 -9.47 -7.71 11.65
CA GLN A 31 -9.97 -9.02 11.21
C GLN A 31 -8.98 -9.73 10.29
N ILE A 32 -7.69 -9.41 10.40
CA ILE A 32 -6.66 -9.97 9.54
C ILE A 32 -6.45 -11.46 9.83
N THR A 33 -6.27 -12.25 8.78
CA THR A 33 -5.91 -13.66 8.87
C THR A 33 -4.42 -13.87 8.59
N ALA A 34 -3.86 -14.98 9.10
CA ALA A 34 -2.48 -15.36 8.79
C ALA A 34 -2.25 -15.50 7.27
N ARG A 35 -3.25 -16.02 6.53
CA ARG A 35 -3.16 -16.19 5.08
C ARG A 35 -3.06 -14.84 4.33
N GLU A 36 -3.76 -13.81 4.80
CA GLU A 36 -3.66 -12.47 4.18
C GLU A 36 -2.29 -11.84 4.44
N LEU A 37 -1.71 -12.05 5.63
CA LEU A 37 -0.34 -11.61 5.93
C LEU A 37 0.71 -12.37 5.09
N GLU A 38 0.52 -13.68 4.89
CA GLU A 38 1.34 -14.49 3.98
C GLU A 38 1.22 -13.99 2.54
N LEU A 39 0.01 -13.72 2.05
CA LEU A 39 -0.20 -13.20 0.70
C LEU A 39 0.49 -11.84 0.50
N PHE A 40 0.46 -10.97 1.51
CA PHE A 40 1.22 -9.72 1.50
C PHE A 40 2.73 -9.97 1.38
N ALA A 41 3.27 -10.93 2.14
CA ALA A 41 4.69 -11.28 2.07
C ALA A 41 5.07 -11.93 0.71
N GLU A 42 4.25 -12.85 0.21
CA GLU A 42 4.39 -13.48 -1.11
C GLU A 42 4.38 -12.44 -2.23
N THR A 43 3.42 -11.50 -2.19
CA THR A 43 3.34 -10.37 -3.13
C THR A 43 4.61 -9.53 -3.08
N GLY A 44 5.09 -9.27 -1.85
CA GLY A 44 6.32 -8.52 -1.61
C GLY A 44 7.54 -9.15 -2.27
N ALA A 45 7.67 -10.46 -2.12
CA ALA A 45 8.75 -11.24 -2.72
C ALA A 45 8.61 -11.32 -4.25
N ALA A 46 7.40 -11.60 -4.76
CA ALA A 46 7.13 -11.72 -6.19
C ALA A 46 7.42 -10.42 -6.96
N LEU A 47 7.11 -9.27 -6.37
CA LEU A 47 7.37 -7.94 -6.94
C LEU A 47 8.74 -7.37 -6.53
N SER A 48 9.61 -8.19 -5.93
CA SER A 48 10.99 -7.83 -5.57
C SER A 48 11.15 -6.61 -4.65
N PHE A 49 10.19 -6.36 -3.76
CA PHE A 49 10.27 -5.26 -2.80
C PHE A 49 11.41 -5.45 -1.81
N THR A 50 12.17 -4.37 -1.56
CA THR A 50 13.34 -4.41 -0.67
C THR A 50 12.96 -4.40 0.81
N LYS A 51 11.76 -3.88 1.13
CA LYS A 51 11.26 -3.77 2.48
C LYS A 51 9.75 -3.96 2.52
N LEU A 52 9.30 -4.74 3.49
CA LEU A 52 7.88 -4.94 3.79
C LEU A 52 7.57 -4.32 5.15
N VAL A 53 6.50 -3.52 5.21
CA VAL A 53 6.11 -2.80 6.41
C VAL A 53 4.64 -3.07 6.71
N LEU A 54 4.34 -3.56 7.91
CA LEU A 54 2.98 -3.59 8.44
C LEU A 54 2.74 -2.27 9.18
N TYR A 55 1.73 -1.51 8.78
CA TYR A 55 1.40 -0.20 9.35
C TYR A 55 0.02 -0.24 10.02
N PRO A 56 -0.06 -0.70 11.28
CA PRO A 56 -1.32 -0.76 12.00
C PRO A 56 -1.84 0.62 12.35
N LEU A 57 -3.11 0.90 12.04
CA LEU A 57 -3.75 2.16 12.40
C LEU A 57 -4.10 2.21 13.89
N HIS A 58 -3.89 3.37 14.52
CA HIS A 58 -4.33 3.63 15.88
C HIS A 58 -5.85 3.75 15.95
N GLU A 59 -6.46 3.40 17.09
CA GLU A 59 -7.92 3.35 17.27
C GLU A 59 -8.58 4.71 17.03
N GLU A 60 -7.90 5.80 17.39
CA GLU A 60 -8.39 7.16 17.11
C GLU A 60 -8.39 7.48 15.61
N THR A 61 -7.44 6.93 14.84
CA THR A 61 -7.45 7.03 13.37
C THR A 61 -8.62 6.24 12.79
N VAL A 62 -8.80 5.00 13.24
CA VAL A 62 -9.90 4.15 12.79
C VAL A 62 -11.26 4.75 13.16
N ARG A 63 -11.42 5.29 14.36
CA ARG A 63 -12.65 5.96 14.80
C ARG A 63 -13.03 7.13 13.90
N ARG A 64 -12.05 7.93 13.48
CA ARG A 64 -12.28 9.06 12.57
C ARG A 64 -12.64 8.58 11.16
N MET A 65 -12.04 7.47 10.73
CA MET A 65 -12.20 6.95 9.38
C MET A 65 -13.44 6.06 9.19
N TRP A 66 -13.54 4.97 9.95
CA TRP A 66 -14.58 3.95 9.82
C TRP A 66 -15.77 4.13 10.76
N LYS A 67 -15.63 4.92 11.83
CA LYS A 67 -16.60 5.03 12.93
C LYS A 67 -16.95 3.69 13.60
N GLN A 68 -16.14 2.65 13.36
CA GLN A 68 -16.28 1.34 14.01
C GLN A 68 -15.24 1.20 15.12
N PRO A 69 -15.59 0.57 16.26
CA PRO A 69 -14.62 0.23 17.27
C PRO A 69 -13.70 -0.89 16.76
N VAL A 70 -12.43 -0.81 17.13
CA VAL A 70 -11.42 -1.85 16.92
C VAL A 70 -10.79 -2.22 18.25
N ARG A 71 -10.17 -3.40 18.31
CA ARG A 71 -9.34 -3.83 19.43
C ARG A 71 -8.19 -2.85 19.63
N SER A 72 -7.66 -2.87 20.86
CA SER A 72 -6.59 -1.95 21.22
C SER A 72 -5.38 -2.13 20.29
N TYR A 73 -4.74 -1.02 19.96
CA TYR A 73 -3.58 -0.96 19.08
C TYR A 73 -2.49 -1.94 19.52
N TYR A 74 -2.20 -1.99 20.82
CA TYR A 74 -1.19 -2.88 21.37
C TYR A 74 -1.52 -4.35 21.16
N LYS A 75 -2.78 -4.77 21.34
CA LYS A 75 -3.17 -6.17 21.10
C LYS A 75 -2.95 -6.59 19.65
N ARG A 76 -3.37 -5.72 18.71
CA ARG A 76 -3.17 -5.97 17.27
C ARG A 76 -1.68 -6.01 16.92
N VAL A 77 -0.87 -5.11 17.46
CA VAL A 77 0.59 -5.11 17.26
C VAL A 77 1.25 -6.36 17.84
N ASP A 78 0.83 -6.81 19.03
CA ASP A 78 1.37 -8.01 19.66
C ASP A 78 1.07 -9.26 18.80
N GLU A 79 -0.16 -9.39 18.29
CA GLU A 79 -0.56 -10.47 17.37
C GLU A 79 0.25 -10.44 16.06
N LEU A 80 0.47 -9.27 15.48
CA LEU A 80 1.35 -9.12 14.31
C LEU A 80 2.79 -9.52 14.64
N GLY A 81 3.26 -9.20 15.85
CA GLY A 81 4.61 -9.55 16.32
C GLY A 81 4.78 -11.04 16.63
N GLU A 82 3.72 -11.74 17.02
CA GLU A 82 3.67 -13.20 17.10
C GLU A 82 3.81 -13.81 15.71
N TRP A 83 2.96 -13.43 14.77
CA TRP A 83 3.04 -13.90 13.39
C TRP A 83 4.40 -13.61 12.74
N GLN A 84 4.95 -12.40 12.91
CA GLN A 84 6.26 -12.03 12.36
C GLN A 84 7.39 -12.94 12.88
N ARG A 85 7.33 -13.34 14.16
CA ARG A 85 8.30 -14.26 14.77
C ARG A 85 8.13 -15.68 14.25
N GLU A 86 6.90 -16.15 14.10
CA GLU A 86 6.60 -17.49 13.58
C GLU A 86 7.09 -17.69 12.15
N GLN A 87 6.94 -16.69 11.30
CA GLN A 87 7.35 -16.77 9.88
C GLN A 87 8.86 -16.56 9.67
N ALA A 88 9.61 -16.19 10.72
CA ALA A 88 11.04 -15.85 10.65
C ALA A 88 11.40 -14.82 9.55
N LEU A 89 10.45 -13.95 9.17
CA LEU A 89 10.59 -12.97 8.10
C LEU A 89 11.29 -11.70 8.60
N SER A 90 12.62 -11.70 8.58
CA SER A 90 13.43 -10.54 8.95
C SER A 90 13.21 -9.31 8.05
N ALA A 91 12.67 -9.51 6.84
CA ALA A 91 12.36 -8.46 5.89
C ALA A 91 11.11 -7.63 6.27
N VAL A 92 10.18 -8.22 7.01
CA VAL A 92 8.94 -7.56 7.46
C VAL A 92 9.23 -6.74 8.70
N VAL A 93 8.68 -5.53 8.79
CA VAL A 93 8.78 -4.65 9.95
C VAL A 93 7.40 -4.15 10.35
N ILE A 94 7.10 -4.18 11.65
CA ILE A 94 5.89 -3.53 12.18
C ILE A 94 6.23 -2.07 12.51
N GLU A 95 5.55 -1.13 11.86
CA GLU A 95 5.73 0.29 12.10
C GLU A 95 4.88 0.75 13.29
N SER A 96 5.55 1.29 14.32
CA SER A 96 4.91 1.66 15.58
C SER A 96 4.64 3.16 15.76
N TRP A 97 4.81 3.96 14.69
CA TRP A 97 4.78 5.43 14.79
C TRP A 97 3.42 5.97 15.26
N GLU A 98 2.31 5.45 14.75
CA GLU A 98 0.97 5.87 15.17
C GLU A 98 0.70 5.58 16.65
N GLY A 99 1.13 4.40 17.14
CA GLY A 99 1.04 4.03 18.55
C GLY A 99 1.79 4.97 19.50
N LYS A 100 2.90 5.58 19.04
CA LYS A 100 3.64 6.59 19.82
C LYS A 100 2.89 7.92 19.90
N ARG A 101 2.11 8.28 18.88
CA ARG A 101 1.36 9.55 18.82
C ARG A 101 0.06 9.52 19.63
N LYS A 102 -0.59 8.35 19.71
CA LYS A 102 -1.87 8.13 20.41
C LYS A 102 -3.00 9.08 20.02
N LYS A 103 -2.99 9.58 18.78
CA LYS A 103 -3.95 10.54 18.24
C LYS A 103 -4.22 10.24 16.78
N TYR A 104 -5.30 10.84 16.26
CA TYR A 104 -5.62 10.80 14.84
C TYR A 104 -4.40 11.19 13.98
N THR A 105 -4.15 10.37 12.98
CA THR A 105 -3.08 10.56 12.01
C THR A 105 -3.70 10.59 10.62
N PRO A 106 -3.72 11.77 9.95
CA PRO A 106 -4.09 11.83 8.54
C PRO A 106 -3.16 10.96 7.70
N ILE A 107 -3.70 10.26 6.71
CA ILE A 107 -2.91 9.38 5.83
C ILE A 107 -1.75 10.10 5.14
N GLU A 108 -1.90 11.37 4.80
CA GLU A 108 -0.81 12.18 4.22
C GLU A 108 0.39 12.30 5.16
N ALA A 109 0.14 12.47 6.46
CA ALA A 109 1.19 12.53 7.48
C ALA A 109 1.87 11.16 7.64
N ALA A 110 1.11 10.07 7.57
CA ALA A 110 1.64 8.72 7.55
C ALA A 110 2.54 8.49 6.33
N ILE A 111 2.09 8.88 5.14
CA ILE A 111 2.86 8.77 3.88
C ILE A 111 4.15 9.57 3.95
N ARG A 112 4.11 10.83 4.42
CA ARG A 112 5.32 11.65 4.58
C ARG A 112 6.32 10.97 5.51
N PHE A 113 5.86 10.52 6.68
CA PHE A 113 6.71 9.81 7.64
C PHE A 113 7.32 8.53 7.02
N LEU A 114 6.53 7.74 6.28
CA LEU A 114 6.99 6.53 5.61
C LEU A 114 8.05 6.84 4.55
N ALA A 115 7.85 7.87 3.75
CA ALA A 115 8.79 8.29 2.71
C ALA A 115 10.10 8.86 3.28
N GLU A 116 10.07 9.46 4.48
CA GLU A 116 11.27 9.92 5.19
C GLU A 116 12.05 8.76 5.81
N LYS A 117 11.35 7.72 6.29
CA LYS A 117 11.96 6.60 7.03
C LYS A 117 12.41 5.45 6.12
N TYR A 118 11.68 5.16 5.06
CA TYR A 118 11.85 3.97 4.24
C TYR A 118 12.24 4.31 2.79
N THR A 119 12.84 3.34 2.10
CA THR A 119 13.29 3.49 0.71
C THR A 119 12.11 3.74 -0.21
N THR A 120 12.18 4.81 -0.99
CA THR A 120 11.21 5.14 -2.04
C THR A 120 11.50 4.36 -3.33
N PRO A 121 10.50 4.07 -4.19
CA PRO A 121 9.10 4.48 -4.10
C PRO A 121 8.30 3.72 -3.02
N ILE A 122 7.28 4.39 -2.46
CA ILE A 122 6.35 3.81 -1.48
C ILE A 122 5.13 3.23 -2.20
N PHE A 123 4.81 1.98 -1.87
CA PHE A 123 3.63 1.26 -2.32
C PHE A 123 2.74 0.99 -1.12
N LEU A 124 1.48 1.42 -1.18
CA LEU A 124 0.51 1.10 -0.15
C LEU A 124 -0.30 -0.12 -0.57
N TYR A 125 -0.13 -1.20 0.18
CA TYR A 125 -0.97 -2.39 0.08
C TYR A 125 -2.20 -2.21 0.96
N MET A 126 -3.39 -2.40 0.41
CA MET A 126 -4.66 -2.27 1.13
C MET A 126 -5.79 -3.05 0.48
N CYS A 127 -6.84 -3.35 1.23
CA CYS A 127 -8.05 -3.91 0.64
C CYS A 127 -8.83 -2.86 -0.17
N PRO A 128 -9.72 -3.29 -1.08
CA PRO A 128 -10.54 -2.37 -1.88
C PRO A 128 -11.42 -1.43 -1.04
N GLU A 129 -11.99 -1.92 0.06
CA GLU A 129 -12.80 -1.13 0.99
C GLU A 129 -11.96 0.00 1.60
N MET A 130 -10.72 -0.31 1.95
CA MET A 130 -9.78 0.66 2.50
C MET A 130 -9.41 1.73 1.46
N ALA A 131 -9.12 1.30 0.23
CA ALA A 131 -8.80 2.20 -0.87
C ALA A 131 -9.97 3.13 -1.20
N ASN A 132 -11.19 2.61 -1.26
CA ASN A 132 -12.40 3.39 -1.51
C ASN A 132 -12.67 4.40 -0.39
N LEU A 133 -12.53 3.99 0.87
CA LEU A 133 -12.70 4.93 1.97
C LEU A 133 -11.64 6.04 1.89
N CYS A 134 -10.38 5.69 1.66
CA CYS A 134 -9.31 6.64 1.45
C CYS A 134 -9.61 7.62 0.29
N ALA A 135 -10.21 7.11 -0.79
CA ALA A 135 -10.64 7.90 -1.95
C ALA A 135 -11.81 8.85 -1.65
N SER A 136 -12.62 8.59 -0.64
CA SER A 136 -13.73 9.48 -0.25
C SER A 136 -13.24 10.82 0.34
N TYR A 137 -12.03 10.87 0.89
CA TYR A 137 -11.47 12.07 1.51
C TYR A 137 -11.03 13.12 0.48
N ALA A 138 -11.06 14.39 0.89
CA ALA A 138 -10.68 15.51 0.04
C ALA A 138 -9.20 15.45 -0.39
N SER A 139 -8.31 15.05 0.51
CA SER A 139 -6.86 14.99 0.29
C SER A 139 -6.41 13.84 -0.62
N PHE A 140 -7.30 12.91 -1.01
CA PHE A 140 -6.96 11.74 -1.84
C PHE A 140 -6.13 12.11 -3.08
N GLY A 141 -6.63 13.06 -3.87
CA GLY A 141 -6.00 13.44 -5.14
C GLY A 141 -4.63 14.09 -5.00
N GLU A 142 -4.26 14.55 -3.81
CA GLU A 142 -2.95 15.11 -3.52
C GLU A 142 -1.95 14.01 -3.19
N TRP A 143 -2.26 13.16 -2.21
CA TRP A 143 -1.30 12.16 -1.74
C TRP A 143 -1.15 10.96 -2.68
N ILE A 144 -2.17 10.59 -3.45
CA ILE A 144 -2.11 9.47 -4.42
C ILE A 144 -1.07 9.71 -5.53
N ARG A 145 -0.66 10.96 -5.74
CA ARG A 145 0.40 11.31 -6.69
C ARG A 145 1.80 10.90 -6.21
N ASN A 146 1.97 10.75 -4.90
CA ASN A 146 3.26 10.49 -4.26
C ASN A 146 3.49 9.00 -3.98
N VAL A 147 2.45 8.18 -4.04
CA VAL A 147 2.50 6.73 -3.77
C VAL A 147 1.80 5.95 -4.86
N ARG A 148 2.08 4.64 -4.96
CA ARG A 148 1.26 3.71 -5.75
C ARG A 148 0.48 2.81 -4.80
N LEU A 149 -0.69 2.35 -5.23
CA LEU A 149 -1.46 1.37 -4.46
C LEU A 149 -1.33 -0.02 -5.08
N VAL A 150 -1.35 -1.03 -4.22
CA VAL A 150 -1.51 -2.43 -4.59
C VAL A 150 -2.74 -2.93 -3.85
N LEU A 151 -3.81 -3.23 -4.57
CA LEU A 151 -5.06 -3.69 -3.97
C LEU A 151 -5.05 -5.21 -3.84
N SER A 152 -5.46 -5.73 -2.68
CA SER A 152 -5.49 -7.17 -2.43
C SER A 152 -6.41 -7.94 -3.40
N SER A 153 -7.44 -7.28 -3.93
CA SER A 153 -8.38 -7.83 -4.90
C SER A 153 -9.01 -6.70 -5.75
N GLU A 154 -9.82 -7.07 -6.73
CA GLU A 154 -10.58 -6.11 -7.53
C GLU A 154 -11.73 -5.50 -6.68
N PRO A 155 -11.92 -4.16 -6.69
CA PRO A 155 -13.05 -3.53 -6.03
C PRO A 155 -14.39 -3.94 -6.68
N LEU A 156 -15.34 -4.40 -5.85
CA LEU A 156 -16.72 -4.63 -6.29
C LEU A 156 -17.41 -3.34 -6.72
N GLU A 157 -17.16 -2.25 -5.99
CA GLU A 157 -17.60 -0.90 -6.32
C GLU A 157 -16.38 0.01 -6.36
N LEU A 158 -16.15 0.68 -7.49
CA LEU A 158 -14.99 1.54 -7.67
C LEU A 158 -15.35 3.00 -7.41
N HIS A 159 -14.75 3.62 -6.39
CA HIS A 159 -14.96 5.03 -6.12
C HIS A 159 -14.51 5.90 -7.31
N PRO A 160 -15.27 6.94 -7.74
CA PRO A 160 -14.95 7.73 -8.94
C PRO A 160 -13.55 8.34 -8.95
N LYS A 161 -13.05 8.80 -7.79
CA LYS A 161 -11.66 9.28 -7.68
C LYS A 161 -10.65 8.15 -7.85
N LEU A 162 -10.93 6.94 -7.35
CA LEU A 162 -10.03 5.81 -7.53
C LEU A 162 -9.96 5.42 -9.02
N ALA A 163 -11.10 5.47 -9.73
CA ALA A 163 -11.15 5.32 -11.19
C ALA A 163 -10.35 6.40 -11.93
N GLN A 164 -10.45 7.67 -11.51
CA GLN A 164 -9.69 8.78 -12.11
C GLN A 164 -8.17 8.56 -12.03
N TYR A 165 -7.69 7.93 -10.96
CA TYR A 165 -6.27 7.64 -10.72
C TYR A 165 -5.92 6.18 -11.01
N ARG A 166 -6.58 5.52 -11.98
CA ARG A 166 -6.36 4.10 -12.31
C ARG A 166 -4.92 3.74 -12.61
N ASN A 167 -4.15 4.66 -13.18
CA ASN A 167 -2.72 4.49 -13.45
C ASN A 167 -1.82 4.52 -12.19
N ARG A 168 -2.39 4.76 -11.01
CA ARG A 168 -1.68 4.82 -9.72
C ARG A 168 -1.95 3.62 -8.81
N TRP A 169 -2.78 2.69 -9.24
CA TRP A 169 -3.06 1.48 -8.49
C TRP A 169 -3.24 0.30 -9.42
N ASN A 170 -2.88 -0.90 -8.96
CA ASN A 170 -3.18 -2.16 -9.62
C ASN A 170 -3.65 -3.15 -8.56
N THR A 171 -4.31 -4.22 -8.96
CA THR A 171 -4.50 -5.37 -8.06
C THR A 171 -3.20 -6.17 -7.95
N VAL A 172 -3.10 -7.03 -6.92
CA VAL A 172 -1.99 -7.99 -6.79
C VAL A 172 -1.84 -8.82 -8.06
N GLU A 173 -2.95 -9.36 -8.57
CA GLU A 173 -2.96 -10.18 -9.79
C GLU A 173 -2.37 -9.43 -11.00
N GLU A 174 -2.80 -8.18 -11.20
CA GLU A 174 -2.29 -7.34 -12.30
C GLU A 174 -0.82 -6.99 -12.13
N ALA A 175 -0.39 -6.67 -10.91
CA ALA A 175 1.00 -6.32 -10.62
C ALA A 175 1.92 -7.52 -10.88
N THR A 176 1.58 -8.71 -10.39
CA THR A 176 2.39 -9.92 -10.55
C THR A 176 2.41 -10.41 -12.01
N ASN A 177 1.28 -10.31 -12.73
CA ASN A 177 1.21 -10.66 -14.15
C ASN A 177 2.02 -9.72 -15.03
N ARG A 178 2.16 -8.45 -14.66
CA ARG A 178 2.95 -7.47 -15.39
C ARG A 178 4.45 -7.75 -15.24
N ASP A 179 4.93 -8.01 -14.03
CA ASP A 179 6.34 -8.36 -13.79
C ASP A 179 6.72 -9.65 -14.51
N SER A 180 5.86 -10.67 -14.49
CA SER A 180 6.09 -11.93 -15.21
C SER A 180 6.24 -11.77 -16.73
N LYS A 181 5.61 -10.75 -17.33
CA LYS A 181 5.75 -10.45 -18.77
C LYS A 181 7.05 -9.71 -19.08
N VAL A 182 7.52 -8.89 -18.14
CA VAL A 182 8.80 -8.17 -18.26
C VAL A 182 9.96 -9.17 -18.21
N ASP A 183 9.96 -10.09 -17.24
CA ASP A 183 11.03 -11.09 -17.09
C ASP A 183 11.19 -11.97 -18.33
N LYS A 184 10.08 -12.30 -19.00
CA LYS A 184 10.11 -13.08 -20.25
C LYS A 184 10.69 -12.31 -21.42
N ALA A 185 10.41 -11.02 -21.53
CA ALA A 185 10.94 -10.17 -22.60
C ALA A 185 12.46 -9.92 -22.43
N GLU A 186 12.96 -9.87 -21.19
CA GLU A 186 14.40 -9.73 -20.92
C GLU A 186 15.21 -11.02 -21.17
N HIS A 187 14.58 -12.19 -21.17
CA HIS A 187 15.25 -13.48 -21.46
C HIS A 187 15.26 -13.86 -22.95
N GLU A 188 14.53 -13.14 -23.81
CA GLU A 188 14.48 -13.39 -25.25
C GLU A 188 15.36 -12.43 -26.07
N LEU A 189 16.18 -11.60 -25.41
CA LEU A 189 17.16 -10.67 -26.01
C LEU A 189 18.60 -11.12 -25.72
#